data_AF-A0AAJ6QWK9-F1
#
_entry.id   AF-A0AAJ6QWK9-F1
#
_cell.length_a   1.000
_cell.length_b   1.000
_cell.length_c   1.000
_cell.angle_alpha   90.00
_cell.angle_beta   90.00
_cell.angle_gamma   90.00
#
_symmetry.space_group_name_H-M   'P 1'
#
loop_
_entity.id
_entity.type
_entity.pdbx_description
1 polymer ?
#
loop_
_entity_poly.entity_id
_entity_poly.type
_entity_poly.pdbx_seq_one_letter_code
_entity_poly.pdbx_strand_id
1 'polypeptide(L)'
;MEPKSISILVLLVLAAAAAATQPLLTTVTGKLMGVKEAIHGKTVNSYLGVPYAEPPTGQRRFMKPIPLLPTPGVFNATRIPPLCMRPSRMELKMSEDCLYLNLWIPSKPDGNPEQMKAARGMNVPIVVYIPSFDQIIIPDGAEFAARNDVAFISLNYRVGALGFLFSGSPEAPGNAGLYDILEALRWVKLNSRLFGGNPGDITLWAKGEGAAVAAVLMTSPMTKDLFQKIIFESGSVHTSRNSFKTNSEAVTSRLLVNAGCFNYSKTWESQRDEAIRCLKVVHPEVIIGSQNFEPDAFQPVIGDSLIPDEPFQGDRQHFTNPYQLFILMKDDESDPTLTDLLRSQPGSVDTTSDCKHVLRTFLRTSLNIPLNFVDKLLLRYKRDIQDARELCRQVFTDAYFMCPVKIFADVLSGMRDTSSVLFAKRSSLVDEFELSGDVDEKLLDILGRFVKTGVPKIPGKDVDWPKFSSDSPQVIYLQPGNITVGPFDRTELCQLWEPFIVNSRTQSDEDDDIDIVANPEKAGETNSMVVATTSKTVKVSHAPTSRQKSAKQGQLSSNETRNGGGSTDVHHLGLLTALSLSLTCRWMWTRKTYQ
;
A
#
# COMPACT_ATOMS: atom_id res chain seq x y z
N MET A 1 61.57 13.35 29.24
CA MET A 1 60.29 12.69 28.86
C MET A 1 60.51 12.07 27.49
N GLU A 2 60.32 10.76 27.37
CA GLU A 2 60.62 10.01 26.15
C GLU A 2 59.68 10.40 24.98
N PRO A 3 60.14 10.33 23.72
CA PRO A 3 59.34 10.65 22.53
C PRO A 3 58.05 9.81 22.42
N LYS A 4 58.03 8.61 23.02
CA LYS A 4 56.83 7.75 23.11
C LYS A 4 55.71 8.37 23.95
N SER A 5 56.03 9.13 25.00
CA SER A 5 55.03 9.79 25.85
C SER A 5 54.35 10.96 25.13
N ILE A 6 55.05 11.64 24.23
CA ILE A 6 54.51 12.75 23.45
C ILE A 6 53.57 12.21 22.35
N SER A 7 53.93 11.11 21.68
CA SER A 7 53.06 10.47 20.68
C SER A 7 51.77 9.91 21.28
N ILE A 8 51.82 9.35 22.50
CA ILE A 8 50.62 8.86 23.21
C ILE A 8 49.74 10.03 23.67
N LEU A 9 50.34 11.14 24.15
CA LEU A 9 49.57 12.33 24.52
C LEU A 9 48.92 12.99 23.30
N VAL A 10 49.61 13.06 22.16
CA VAL A 10 49.07 13.63 20.91
C VAL A 10 47.96 12.74 20.34
N LEU A 11 48.09 11.40 20.43
CA LEU A 11 47.01 10.46 20.07
C LEU A 11 45.80 10.56 21.02
N LEU A 12 46.01 10.76 22.32
CA LEU A 12 44.92 10.97 23.29
C LEU A 12 44.23 12.34 23.10
N VAL A 13 44.98 13.38 22.75
CA VAL A 13 44.43 14.72 22.46
C VAL A 13 43.70 14.73 21.10
N LEU A 14 44.18 14.01 20.09
CA LEU A 14 43.49 13.83 18.81
C LEU A 14 42.25 12.93 18.94
N ALA A 15 42.28 11.89 19.78
CA ALA A 15 41.12 11.07 20.08
C ALA A 15 40.06 11.85 20.91
N ALA A 16 40.49 12.75 21.80
CA ALA A 16 39.60 13.65 22.53
C ALA A 16 38.98 14.74 21.64
N ALA A 17 39.69 15.18 20.59
CA ALA A 17 39.19 16.16 19.62
C ALA A 17 38.24 15.55 18.56
N ALA A 18 38.23 14.23 18.39
CA ALA A 18 37.39 13.53 17.41
C ALA A 18 36.14 12.86 18.03
N ALA A 19 35.87 13.04 19.32
CA ALA A 19 34.58 12.69 19.90
C ALA A 19 33.53 13.72 19.46
N ALA A 20 33.07 13.61 18.21
CA ALA A 20 31.89 14.34 17.74
C ALA A 20 30.77 14.07 18.76
N THR A 21 30.39 15.10 19.54
CA THR A 21 29.31 15.00 20.53
C THR A 21 28.05 14.48 19.84
N GLN A 22 27.69 13.23 20.15
CA GLN A 22 26.51 12.59 19.59
C GLN A 22 25.25 13.37 19.99
N PRO A 23 24.32 13.63 19.05
CA PRO A 23 23.12 14.38 19.35
C PRO A 23 22.20 13.59 20.31
N LEU A 24 21.66 14.28 21.32
CA LEU A 24 20.79 13.70 22.34
C LEU A 24 19.39 14.32 22.28
N LEU A 25 18.39 13.54 21.87
CA LEU A 25 16.99 13.97 21.83
C LEU A 25 16.25 13.45 23.06
N THR A 26 15.54 14.32 23.78
CA THR A 26 14.63 13.89 24.86
C THR A 26 13.21 13.82 24.30
N THR A 27 12.62 12.63 24.29
CA THR A 27 11.24 12.35 23.90
C THR A 27 10.36 12.12 25.13
N VAL A 28 9.07 11.90 24.93
CA VAL A 28 8.15 11.47 25.99
C VAL A 28 8.41 10.04 26.46
N THR A 29 9.04 9.19 25.64
CA THR A 29 9.32 7.78 25.94
C THR A 29 10.73 7.53 26.47
N GLY A 30 11.63 8.51 26.40
CA GLY A 30 12.99 8.38 26.91
C GLY A 30 13.97 9.34 26.24
N LYS A 31 15.28 9.15 26.47
CA LYS A 31 16.32 9.89 25.75
C LYS A 31 16.86 9.03 24.62
N LEU A 32 17.12 9.63 23.47
CA LEU A 32 17.68 9.00 22.28
C LEU A 32 19.05 9.59 21.98
N MET A 33 20.00 8.71 21.65
CA MET A 33 21.34 9.08 21.19
C MET A 33 21.45 8.76 19.71
N GLY A 34 21.68 9.78 18.90
CA GLY A 34 21.72 9.67 17.43
C GLY A 34 23.11 9.86 16.85
N VAL A 35 23.15 10.11 15.54
CA VAL A 35 24.34 10.43 14.76
C VAL A 35 24.16 11.82 14.13
N LYS A 36 25.23 12.62 14.08
CA LYS A 36 25.27 13.85 13.29
C LYS A 36 25.82 13.53 11.90
N GLU A 37 25.11 13.96 10.89
CA GLU A 37 25.49 13.80 9.49
C GLU A 37 25.63 15.18 8.84
N ALA A 38 26.67 15.36 8.04
CA ALA A 38 26.90 16.58 7.29
C ALA A 38 26.56 16.32 5.82
N ILE A 39 25.49 16.93 5.35
CA ILE A 39 24.91 16.71 4.02
C ILE A 39 24.88 18.05 3.29
N HIS A 40 25.65 18.19 2.20
CA HIS A 40 25.74 19.42 1.40
C HIS A 40 25.93 20.72 2.21
N GLY A 41 26.74 20.68 3.28
CA GLY A 41 27.00 21.83 4.15
C GLY A 41 25.90 22.13 5.18
N LYS A 42 24.83 21.32 5.22
CA LYS A 42 23.82 21.31 6.27
C LYS A 42 24.10 20.17 7.25
N THR A 43 23.61 20.30 8.48
CA THR A 43 23.71 19.26 9.51
C THR A 43 22.37 18.58 9.68
N VAL A 44 22.35 17.25 9.74
CA VAL A 44 21.19 16.44 10.07
C VAL A 44 21.50 15.62 11.33
N ASN A 45 20.57 15.59 12.27
CA ASN A 45 20.62 14.68 13.40
C ASN A 45 19.73 13.47 13.09
N SER A 46 20.33 12.29 13.04
CA SER A 46 19.67 11.05 12.66
C SER A 46 19.51 10.15 13.88
N TYR A 47 18.30 9.65 14.09
CA TYR A 47 17.93 8.72 15.16
C TYR A 47 17.27 7.50 14.50
N LEU A 48 18.02 6.41 14.43
CA LEU A 48 17.66 5.19 13.70
C LEU A 48 17.22 4.10 14.68
N GLY A 49 16.14 3.40 14.35
CA GLY A 49 15.62 2.30 15.17
C GLY A 49 15.00 2.75 16.49
N VAL A 50 14.29 3.88 16.49
CA VAL A 50 13.57 4.40 17.65
C VAL A 50 12.30 3.58 17.86
N PRO A 51 12.11 2.90 19.00
CA PRO A 51 10.90 2.14 19.24
C PRO A 51 9.72 3.10 19.49
N TYR A 52 8.58 2.85 18.84
CA TYR A 52 7.34 3.62 19.06
C TYR A 52 6.26 2.83 19.80
N ALA A 53 6.34 1.50 19.77
CA ALA A 53 5.44 0.59 20.47
C ALA A 53 6.23 -0.56 21.10
N GLU A 54 5.60 -1.25 22.04
CA GLU A 54 6.12 -2.47 22.63
C GLU A 54 6.26 -3.60 21.60
N PRO A 55 7.25 -4.50 21.73
CA PRO A 55 7.41 -5.63 20.82
C PRO A 55 6.13 -6.50 20.72
N PRO A 56 5.58 -6.73 19.52
CA PRO A 56 4.32 -7.45 19.31
C PRO A 56 4.53 -8.98 19.26
N THR A 57 5.31 -9.52 20.19
CA THR A 57 5.73 -10.94 20.19
C THR A 57 4.89 -11.81 21.13
N GLY A 58 4.97 -13.14 20.93
CA GLY A 58 4.31 -14.13 21.78
C GLY A 58 2.80 -13.90 21.87
N GLN A 59 2.28 -13.71 23.09
CA GLN A 59 0.83 -13.50 23.30
C GLN A 59 0.29 -12.21 22.65
N ARG A 60 1.17 -11.23 22.37
CA ARG A 60 0.83 -9.98 21.69
C ARG A 60 0.84 -10.12 20.16
N ARG A 61 1.28 -11.25 19.62
CA ARG A 61 1.20 -11.54 18.18
C ARG A 61 -0.24 -11.40 17.70
N PHE A 62 -0.43 -10.75 16.55
CA PHE A 62 -1.73 -10.38 15.94
C PHE A 62 -2.56 -9.33 16.70
N MET A 63 -2.16 -8.90 17.90
CA MET A 63 -2.89 -7.92 18.70
C MET A 63 -2.52 -6.49 18.29
N LYS A 64 -3.36 -5.52 18.65
CA LYS A 64 -3.05 -4.09 18.52
C LYS A 64 -1.73 -3.76 19.26
N PRO A 65 -0.89 -2.85 18.74
CA PRO A 65 0.31 -2.40 19.42
C PRO A 65 -0.03 -1.77 20.76
N ILE A 66 0.91 -1.85 21.69
CA ILE A 66 0.82 -1.19 22.99
C ILE A 66 1.81 -0.02 22.98
N PRO A 67 1.37 1.21 23.29
CA PRO A 67 2.26 2.36 23.41
C PRO A 67 3.40 2.09 24.39
N LEU A 68 4.59 2.57 24.08
CA LEU A 68 5.73 2.47 25.01
C LEU A 68 5.53 3.34 26.24
N LEU A 69 5.83 2.77 27.40
CA LEU A 69 5.97 3.55 28.62
C LEU A 69 7.30 4.30 28.63
N PRO A 70 7.41 5.44 29.34
CA PRO A 70 8.68 6.12 29.54
C PRO A 70 9.72 5.20 30.17
N THR A 71 10.86 5.05 29.51
CA THR A 71 11.97 4.22 29.98
C THR A 71 13.11 5.09 30.54
N PRO A 72 13.73 4.69 31.67
CA PRO A 72 14.91 5.39 32.17
C PRO A 72 16.13 5.08 31.30
N GLY A 73 17.05 6.04 31.21
CA GLY A 73 18.31 5.89 30.47
C GLY A 73 18.30 6.54 29.09
N VAL A 74 19.30 6.19 28.28
CA VAL A 74 19.51 6.69 26.92
C VAL A 74 19.49 5.50 25.97
N PHE A 75 18.54 5.49 25.04
CA PHE A 75 18.44 4.49 23.99
C PHE A 75 19.41 4.85 22.85
N ASN A 76 20.18 3.85 22.41
CA ASN A 76 21.14 4.01 21.32
C ASN A 76 20.44 3.90 19.96
N ALA A 77 20.08 5.04 19.37
CA ALA A 77 19.36 5.16 18.11
C ALA A 77 20.31 5.45 16.94
N THR A 78 21.37 4.64 16.76
CA THR A 78 22.37 4.84 15.70
C THR A 78 22.38 3.71 14.66
N ARG A 79 21.40 2.80 14.69
CA ARG A 79 21.37 1.60 13.84
C ARG A 79 19.98 1.39 13.27
N ILE A 80 19.93 1.06 11.98
CA ILE A 80 18.69 0.68 11.30
C ILE A 80 18.09 -0.57 11.99
N PRO A 81 16.78 -0.55 12.30
CA PRO A 81 16.10 -1.66 12.97
C PRO A 81 15.94 -2.86 12.02
N PRO A 82 15.68 -4.08 12.56
CA PRO A 82 15.25 -5.19 11.72
C PRO A 82 13.93 -4.85 11.00
N LEU A 83 13.75 -5.36 9.79
CA LEU A 83 12.49 -5.28 9.07
C LEU A 83 11.43 -6.16 9.75
N CYS A 84 10.16 -5.82 9.60
CA CYS A 84 9.09 -6.73 10.00
C CYS A 84 9.13 -8.01 9.16
N MET A 85 8.88 -9.15 9.80
CA MET A 85 8.77 -10.46 9.17
C MET A 85 7.85 -10.42 7.93
N ARG A 86 8.37 -10.87 6.79
CA ARG A 86 7.68 -10.89 5.50
C ARG A 86 8.27 -11.96 4.57
N PRO A 87 7.54 -12.39 3.53
CA PRO A 87 8.11 -13.26 2.51
C PRO A 87 9.29 -12.55 1.83
N SER A 88 10.43 -13.24 1.71
CA SER A 88 11.59 -12.73 0.99
C SER A 88 12.36 -13.89 0.37
N ARG A 89 12.88 -13.70 -0.85
CA ARG A 89 13.83 -14.60 -1.49
C ARG A 89 15.27 -14.36 -1.04
N MET A 90 15.52 -13.22 -0.39
CA MET A 90 16.83 -12.81 0.10
C MET A 90 16.93 -13.03 1.61
N GLU A 91 18.13 -13.33 2.10
CA GLU A 91 18.40 -13.34 3.54
C GLU A 91 18.43 -11.90 4.06
N LEU A 92 17.36 -11.53 4.77
CA LEU A 92 17.18 -10.20 5.35
C LEU A 92 17.17 -10.29 6.86
N LYS A 93 17.65 -9.23 7.52
CA LYS A 93 17.54 -9.09 8.97
C LYS A 93 16.10 -8.71 9.34
N MET A 94 15.28 -9.72 9.63
CA MET A 94 13.88 -9.57 10.01
C MET A 94 13.63 -9.98 11.46
N SER A 95 12.58 -9.44 12.06
CA SER A 95 12.15 -9.75 13.42
C SER A 95 10.66 -9.47 13.60
N GLU A 96 10.00 -10.14 14.55
CA GLU A 96 8.67 -9.72 15.02
C GLU A 96 8.75 -8.49 15.92
N ASP A 97 9.86 -8.33 16.64
CA ASP A 97 10.21 -7.07 17.27
C ASP A 97 10.72 -6.11 16.19
N CYS A 98 9.78 -5.40 15.55
CA CYS A 98 10.04 -4.54 14.41
C CYS A 98 9.34 -3.18 14.45
N LEU A 99 8.62 -2.84 15.54
CA LEU A 99 7.84 -1.59 15.66
C LEU A 99 8.74 -0.38 15.99
N TYR A 100 9.56 -0.02 15.02
CA TYR A 100 10.55 1.03 15.08
C TYR A 100 10.33 2.08 13.97
N LEU A 101 10.80 3.29 14.22
CA LEU A 101 10.91 4.36 13.23
C LEU A 101 12.33 4.92 13.18
N ASN A 102 12.66 5.57 12.07
CA ASN A 102 13.89 6.32 11.87
C ASN A 102 13.53 7.79 11.67
N LEU A 103 14.34 8.70 12.19
CA LEU A 103 14.05 10.12 12.25
C LEU A 103 15.29 10.91 11.81
N TRP A 104 15.15 11.70 10.76
CA TRP A 104 16.17 12.63 10.25
C TRP A 104 15.67 14.05 10.45
N ILE A 105 16.37 14.82 11.29
CA ILE A 105 15.98 16.16 11.66
C ILE A 105 17.05 17.15 11.17
N PRO A 106 16.70 18.15 10.35
CA PRO A 106 17.63 19.20 9.99
C PRO A 106 18.01 20.01 11.23
N SER A 107 19.29 20.32 11.36
CA SER A 107 19.88 21.03 12.49
C SER A 107 20.69 22.22 11.99
N LYS A 108 20.73 23.30 12.78
CA LYS A 108 21.67 24.38 12.53
C LYS A 108 23.12 23.92 12.83
N PRO A 109 24.12 24.45 12.11
CA PRO A 109 25.52 24.03 12.25
C PRO A 109 26.13 24.29 13.63
N ASP A 110 25.62 25.28 14.36
CA ASP A 110 26.25 25.75 15.60
C ASP A 110 25.78 24.93 16.82
N GLY A 111 26.52 23.84 17.05
CA GLY A 111 26.26 22.86 18.10
C GLY A 111 26.48 23.34 19.53
N ASN A 112 25.60 24.19 20.05
CA ASN A 112 25.47 24.33 21.50
C ASN A 112 24.43 23.31 22.03
N PRO A 113 24.75 22.42 23.00
CA PRO A 113 23.78 21.50 23.59
C PRO A 113 22.52 22.17 24.14
N GLU A 114 22.63 23.45 24.55
CA GLU A 114 21.47 24.26 24.94
C GLU A 114 20.54 24.60 23.77
N GLN A 115 20.99 24.57 22.52
CA GLN A 115 20.15 24.77 21.32
C GLN A 115 19.35 23.53 20.91
N MET A 116 19.50 22.37 21.56
CA MET A 116 18.42 21.36 21.51
C MET A 116 17.17 21.83 22.27
N LYS A 117 17.25 22.85 23.14
CA LYS A 117 16.05 23.64 23.53
C LYS A 117 15.52 24.51 22.38
N ALA A 118 16.34 24.84 21.37
CA ALA A 118 15.96 25.62 20.18
C ALA A 118 15.33 24.76 19.06
N ALA A 119 15.45 23.42 19.10
CA ALA A 119 14.60 22.55 18.28
C ALA A 119 13.11 22.91 18.48
N ARG A 120 12.71 23.23 19.72
CA ARG A 120 11.34 23.66 20.11
C ARG A 120 10.81 24.94 19.43
N GLY A 121 11.52 25.53 18.47
CA GLY A 121 11.08 26.69 17.69
C GLY A 121 11.32 26.61 16.17
N MET A 122 11.84 25.49 15.64
CA MET A 122 12.08 25.38 14.19
C MET A 122 10.76 25.31 13.40
N ASN A 123 9.75 24.66 13.98
CA ASN A 123 8.42 24.49 13.41
C ASN A 123 8.44 23.96 11.96
N VAL A 124 9.33 22.99 11.69
CA VAL A 124 9.49 22.41 10.35
C VAL A 124 8.35 21.46 10.03
N PRO A 125 7.91 21.34 8.76
CA PRO A 125 7.00 20.29 8.34
C PRO A 125 7.57 18.89 8.63
N ILE A 126 6.68 17.93 8.84
CA ILE A 126 7.03 16.54 9.11
C ILE A 126 6.55 15.68 7.95
N VAL A 127 7.42 14.79 7.48
CA VAL A 127 7.06 13.71 6.55
C VAL A 127 7.12 12.39 7.27
N VAL A 128 6.06 11.60 7.17
CA VAL A 128 6.01 10.22 7.64
C VAL A 128 5.88 9.31 6.43
N TYR A 129 6.96 8.60 6.12
CA TYR A 129 7.06 7.65 5.04
C TYR A 129 6.48 6.29 5.44
N ILE A 130 5.47 5.82 4.70
CA ILE A 130 4.81 4.53 4.87
C ILE A 130 5.25 3.62 3.72
N PRO A 131 6.08 2.60 4.00
CA PRO A 131 6.59 1.71 2.96
C PRO A 131 5.52 0.77 2.41
N SER A 132 5.79 0.24 1.22
CA SER A 132 5.07 -0.91 0.66
C SER A 132 5.28 -2.19 1.49
N PHE A 133 4.42 -3.19 1.33
CA PHE A 133 4.51 -4.46 2.07
C PHE A 133 5.78 -5.25 1.71
N ASP A 134 6.14 -5.21 0.43
CA ASP A 134 7.29 -5.91 -0.16
C ASP A 134 8.59 -5.10 -0.10
N GLN A 135 8.55 -3.84 0.35
CA GLN A 135 9.72 -2.96 0.35
C GLN A 135 10.78 -3.41 1.35
N ILE A 136 11.90 -3.91 0.85
CA ILE A 136 13.02 -4.44 1.66
C ILE A 136 14.12 -3.41 1.96
N ILE A 137 14.11 -2.24 1.31
CA ILE A 137 15.08 -1.17 1.52
C ILE A 137 14.40 -0.04 2.29
N ILE A 138 14.97 0.32 3.45
CA ILE A 138 14.54 1.49 4.22
C ILE A 138 15.19 2.71 3.56
N PRO A 139 14.41 3.71 3.13
CA PRO A 139 14.96 4.91 2.51
C PRO A 139 15.78 5.70 3.54
N ASP A 140 16.91 6.25 3.09
CA ASP A 140 17.67 7.23 3.87
C ASP A 140 17.07 8.62 3.68
N GLY A 141 16.46 9.14 4.75
CA GLY A 141 15.82 10.45 4.75
C GLY A 141 16.77 11.63 4.92
N ALA A 142 18.08 11.41 5.13
CA ALA A 142 19.02 12.47 5.49
C ALA A 142 19.09 13.57 4.41
N GLU A 143 19.21 13.16 3.15
CA GLU A 143 19.29 14.06 2.01
C GLU A 143 18.02 14.90 1.84
N PHE A 144 16.86 14.25 1.87
CA PHE A 144 15.58 14.94 1.78
C PHE A 144 15.37 15.94 2.93
N ALA A 145 15.70 15.53 4.16
CA ALA A 145 15.60 16.36 5.36
C ALA A 145 16.52 17.59 5.27
N ALA A 146 17.78 17.40 4.88
CA ALA A 146 18.75 18.47 4.71
C ALA A 146 18.29 19.44 3.62
N ARG A 147 17.99 18.93 2.43
CA ARG A 147 17.67 19.74 1.25
C ARG A 147 16.43 20.60 1.46
N ASN A 148 15.40 20.03 2.08
CA ASN A 148 14.09 20.67 2.16
C ASN A 148 13.76 21.36 3.49
N ASP A 149 14.62 21.23 4.50
CA ASP A 149 14.40 21.72 5.87
C ASP A 149 13.11 21.14 6.49
N VAL A 150 12.99 19.81 6.42
CA VAL A 150 11.84 19.04 6.89
C VAL A 150 12.30 17.91 7.80
N ALA A 151 11.51 17.55 8.81
CA ALA A 151 11.76 16.32 9.55
C ALA A 151 11.24 15.12 8.74
N PHE A 152 12.14 14.22 8.34
CA PHE A 152 11.75 13.01 7.62
C PHE A 152 11.72 11.82 8.58
N ILE A 153 10.68 11.02 8.51
CA ILE A 153 10.45 9.87 9.38
C ILE A 153 10.09 8.68 8.50
N SER A 154 10.82 7.56 8.60
CA SER A 154 10.39 6.29 8.02
C SER A 154 9.99 5.33 9.14
N LEU A 155 8.94 4.53 8.94
CA LEU A 155 8.47 3.58 9.94
C LEU A 155 8.41 2.15 9.39
N ASN A 156 8.57 1.20 10.29
CA ASN A 156 8.15 -0.18 10.08
C ASN A 156 6.75 -0.40 10.67
N TYR A 157 5.96 -1.26 10.05
CA TYR A 157 4.69 -1.77 10.58
C TYR A 157 4.53 -3.24 10.19
N ARG A 158 3.71 -4.01 10.94
CA ARG A 158 3.49 -5.42 10.60
C ARG A 158 2.71 -5.56 9.30
N VAL A 159 3.13 -6.50 8.46
CA VAL A 159 2.55 -6.80 7.14
C VAL A 159 2.12 -8.27 7.06
N GLY A 160 1.38 -8.65 6.00
CA GLY A 160 0.90 -10.01 5.79
C GLY A 160 0.07 -10.53 6.97
N ALA A 161 0.14 -11.83 7.25
CA ALA A 161 -0.59 -12.45 8.36
C ALA A 161 -0.25 -11.82 9.72
N LEU A 162 0.99 -11.39 9.96
CA LEU A 162 1.35 -10.82 11.27
C LEU A 162 0.71 -9.44 11.51
N GLY A 163 0.41 -8.69 10.44
CA GLY A 163 -0.23 -7.38 10.49
C GLY A 163 -1.74 -7.39 10.27
N PHE A 164 -2.25 -8.34 9.47
CA PHE A 164 -3.62 -8.25 8.93
C PHE A 164 -4.42 -9.55 9.07
N LEU A 165 -3.99 -10.50 9.92
CA LEU A 165 -4.78 -11.69 10.22
C LEU A 165 -6.10 -11.33 10.90
N PHE A 166 -7.20 -11.66 10.23
CA PHE A 166 -8.55 -11.59 10.79
C PHE A 166 -9.17 -12.97 10.85
N SER A 167 -9.68 -13.32 12.03
CA SER A 167 -10.28 -14.64 12.28
C SER A 167 -11.70 -14.58 12.83
N GLY A 168 -12.21 -13.40 13.16
CA GLY A 168 -13.41 -13.25 14.01
C GLY A 168 -13.18 -13.63 15.48
N SER A 169 -11.96 -14.01 15.87
CA SER A 169 -11.55 -14.25 17.26
C SER A 169 -11.02 -12.95 17.89
N PRO A 170 -11.23 -12.72 19.20
CA PRO A 170 -10.52 -11.66 19.92
C PRO A 170 -8.99 -11.87 19.94
N GLU A 171 -8.50 -13.09 19.67
CA GLU A 171 -7.07 -13.43 19.63
C GLU A 171 -6.35 -12.91 18.37
N ALA A 172 -7.11 -12.62 17.30
CA ALA A 172 -6.62 -12.04 16.05
C ALA A 172 -7.74 -11.21 15.41
N PRO A 173 -7.94 -9.97 15.91
CA PRO A 173 -9.07 -9.11 15.54
C PRO A 173 -8.90 -8.39 14.19
N GLY A 174 -7.78 -8.59 13.48
CA GLY A 174 -7.46 -7.87 12.26
C GLY A 174 -6.81 -6.50 12.47
N ASN A 175 -6.38 -5.88 11.37
CA ASN A 175 -5.90 -4.49 11.29
C ASN A 175 -4.68 -4.13 12.17
N ALA A 176 -3.96 -5.09 12.75
CA ALA A 176 -2.83 -4.82 13.64
C ALA A 176 -1.78 -3.89 13.00
N GLY A 177 -1.45 -4.08 11.72
CA GLY A 177 -0.55 -3.22 10.95
C GLY A 177 -1.06 -1.78 10.76
N LEU A 178 -2.38 -1.57 10.70
CA LEU A 178 -2.93 -0.22 10.67
C LEU A 178 -2.84 0.46 12.04
N TYR A 179 -3.09 -0.30 13.11
CA TYR A 179 -2.90 0.23 14.45
C TYR A 179 -1.42 0.53 14.76
N ASP A 180 -0.48 -0.22 14.17
CA ASP A 180 0.95 0.08 14.23
C ASP A 180 1.25 1.47 13.67
N ILE A 181 0.73 1.77 12.48
CA ILE A 181 0.88 3.10 11.85
C ILE A 181 0.17 4.17 12.68
N LEU A 182 -1.05 3.91 13.17
CA LEU A 182 -1.76 4.84 14.05
C LEU A 182 -0.92 5.19 15.30
N GLU A 183 -0.29 4.20 15.92
CA GLU A 183 0.54 4.40 17.11
C GLU A 183 1.82 5.15 16.77
N ALA A 184 2.47 4.85 15.65
CA ALA A 184 3.61 5.61 15.15
C ALA A 184 3.22 7.08 14.90
N LEU A 185 2.07 7.37 14.27
CA LEU A 185 1.59 8.73 14.04
C LEU A 185 1.29 9.48 15.35
N ARG A 186 0.72 8.80 16.35
CA ARG A 186 0.53 9.36 17.70
C ARG A 186 1.85 9.69 18.36
N TRP A 187 2.83 8.78 18.28
CA TRP A 187 4.17 9.00 18.80
C TRP A 187 4.83 10.20 18.12
N VAL A 188 4.76 10.28 16.78
CA VAL A 188 5.30 11.41 16.01
C VAL A 188 4.65 12.72 16.43
N LYS A 189 3.33 12.77 16.48
CA LYS A 189 2.60 13.99 16.86
C LYS A 189 2.92 14.43 18.29
N LEU A 190 2.99 13.49 19.23
CA LEU A 190 3.31 13.75 20.64
C LEU A 190 4.75 14.27 20.83
N ASN A 191 5.69 13.78 20.02
CA ASN A 191 7.11 14.15 20.11
C ASN A 191 7.53 15.28 19.15
N SER A 192 6.70 15.65 18.18
CA SER A 192 6.96 16.65 17.14
C SER A 192 7.70 17.89 17.63
N ARG A 193 7.13 18.58 18.62
CA ARG A 193 7.71 19.81 19.19
C ARG A 193 9.05 19.58 19.89
N LEU A 194 9.32 18.37 20.39
CA LEU A 194 10.57 18.05 21.08
C LEU A 194 11.74 17.93 20.10
N PHE A 195 11.48 17.48 18.88
CA PHE A 195 12.47 17.48 17.79
C PHE A 195 12.34 18.66 16.83
N GLY A 196 11.39 19.57 17.07
CA GLY A 196 11.22 20.81 16.32
C GLY A 196 10.32 20.75 15.09
N GLY A 197 9.64 19.63 14.89
CA GLY A 197 8.58 19.50 13.90
C GLY A 197 7.28 20.19 14.34
N ASN A 198 6.45 20.53 13.35
CA ASN A 198 5.14 21.11 13.53
C ASN A 198 4.07 20.00 13.63
N PRO A 199 3.40 19.78 14.79
CA PRO A 199 2.34 18.78 14.93
C PRO A 199 1.09 19.08 14.09
N GLY A 200 0.95 20.32 13.61
CA GLY A 200 -0.11 20.74 12.71
C GLY A 200 0.30 20.72 11.24
N ASP A 201 1.48 20.18 10.89
CA ASP A 201 1.92 20.07 9.50
C ASP A 201 2.64 18.73 9.28
N ILE A 202 1.83 17.66 9.20
CA ILE A 202 2.28 16.29 8.96
C ILE A 202 1.78 15.85 7.58
N THR A 203 2.72 15.40 6.76
CA THR A 203 2.49 14.81 5.43
C THR A 203 2.75 13.31 5.50
N LEU A 204 1.79 12.49 5.07
CA LEU A 204 2.05 11.07 4.82
C LEU A 204 2.65 10.93 3.42
N TRP A 205 3.77 10.24 3.29
CA TRP A 205 4.29 9.84 1.98
C TRP A 205 4.23 8.32 1.90
N ALA A 206 3.33 7.80 1.09
CA ALA A 206 2.98 6.40 1.11
C ALA A 206 3.24 5.77 -0.27
N LYS A 207 3.97 4.65 -0.29
CA LYS A 207 4.41 3.95 -1.51
C LYS A 207 3.67 2.62 -1.69
N GLY A 208 3.19 2.33 -2.89
CA GLY A 208 2.55 1.05 -3.23
C GLY A 208 1.38 0.73 -2.30
N GLU A 209 1.39 -0.43 -1.65
CA GLU A 209 0.40 -0.87 -0.67
C GLU A 209 0.35 0.04 0.57
N GLY A 210 1.44 0.75 0.87
CA GLY A 210 1.44 1.82 1.86
C GLY A 210 0.44 2.93 1.52
N ALA A 211 0.25 3.24 0.23
CA ALA A 211 -0.75 4.22 -0.22
C ALA A 211 -2.18 3.71 -0.02
N ALA A 212 -2.41 2.41 -0.21
CA ALA A 212 -3.70 1.79 0.09
C ALA A 212 -4.05 1.93 1.57
N VAL A 213 -3.09 1.61 2.45
CA VAL A 213 -3.21 1.79 3.90
C VAL A 213 -3.44 3.26 4.26
N ALA A 214 -2.68 4.19 3.67
CA ALA A 214 -2.85 5.61 3.92
C ALA A 214 -4.22 6.13 3.47
N ALA A 215 -4.77 5.63 2.35
CA ALA A 215 -6.12 5.94 1.89
C ALA A 215 -7.18 5.53 2.93
N VAL A 216 -7.04 4.34 3.53
CA VAL A 216 -7.91 3.92 4.64
C VAL A 216 -7.80 4.88 5.82
N LEU A 217 -6.58 5.26 6.19
CA LEU A 217 -6.35 6.21 7.28
C LEU A 217 -6.96 7.60 7.01
N MET A 218 -7.13 8.05 5.76
CA MET A 218 -7.82 9.31 5.47
C MET A 218 -9.30 9.30 5.89
N THR A 219 -9.91 8.12 5.90
CA THR A 219 -11.34 7.94 6.23
C THR A 219 -11.60 7.56 7.68
N SER A 220 -10.54 7.22 8.42
CA SER A 220 -10.68 6.78 9.81
C SER A 220 -11.01 7.94 10.76
N PRO A 221 -12.00 7.81 11.66
CA PRO A 221 -12.25 8.81 12.71
C PRO A 221 -11.09 8.95 13.69
N MET A 222 -10.24 7.91 13.83
CA MET A 222 -9.15 7.89 14.80
C MET A 222 -7.92 8.69 14.35
N THR A 223 -7.84 9.03 13.07
CA THR A 223 -6.69 9.72 12.43
C THR A 223 -7.02 11.15 12.03
N LYS A 224 -8.26 11.61 12.26
CA LYS A 224 -8.76 12.92 11.86
C LYS A 224 -7.73 14.03 12.13
N ASP A 225 -7.18 14.13 13.32
CA ASP A 225 -6.29 15.26 13.62
C ASP A 225 -4.80 14.96 13.35
N LEU A 226 -4.43 13.82 12.76
CA LEU A 226 -3.03 13.36 12.73
C LEU A 226 -2.20 13.86 11.54
N PHE A 227 -2.82 14.14 10.39
CA PHE A 227 -2.14 14.59 9.17
C PHE A 227 -3.11 15.35 8.27
N GLN A 228 -2.58 16.12 7.30
CA GLN A 228 -3.37 17.00 6.42
C GLN A 228 -2.95 16.92 4.95
N LYS A 229 -1.72 16.47 4.70
CA LYS A 229 -1.15 16.27 3.37
C LYS A 229 -0.84 14.81 3.16
N ILE A 230 -1.01 14.33 1.93
CA ILE A 230 -0.64 12.97 1.54
C ILE A 230 0.05 13.02 0.18
N ILE A 231 1.10 12.20 0.03
CA ILE A 231 1.73 11.85 -1.23
C ILE A 231 1.44 10.36 -1.46
N PHE A 232 0.75 10.05 -2.54
CA PHE A 232 0.60 8.69 -3.04
C PHE A 232 1.61 8.46 -4.13
N GLU A 233 2.53 7.56 -3.86
CA GLU A 233 3.51 7.12 -4.83
C GLU A 233 3.15 5.72 -5.31
N SER A 234 2.86 5.60 -6.60
CA SER A 234 2.69 4.29 -7.25
C SER A 234 1.59 3.41 -6.64
N GLY A 235 0.55 4.00 -6.05
CA GLY A 235 -0.49 3.23 -5.37
C GLY A 235 -1.72 4.03 -4.95
N SER A 236 -2.81 3.32 -4.64
CA SER A 236 -4.08 3.84 -4.12
C SER A 236 -4.82 2.74 -3.34
N VAL A 237 -6.00 3.05 -2.77
CA VAL A 237 -6.85 2.03 -2.13
C VAL A 237 -7.27 0.89 -3.08
N HIS A 238 -7.32 1.15 -4.38
CA HIS A 238 -7.72 0.16 -5.38
C HIS A 238 -6.53 -0.65 -5.91
N THR A 239 -5.30 -0.28 -5.54
CA THR A 239 -4.08 -1.07 -5.85
C THR A 239 -4.03 -2.35 -5.00
N SER A 240 -4.60 -2.33 -3.79
CA SER A 240 -4.96 -3.55 -3.06
C SER A 240 -6.36 -4.00 -3.45
N ARG A 241 -6.41 -5.09 -4.23
CA ARG A 241 -7.60 -5.84 -4.66
C ARG A 241 -8.74 -5.84 -3.64
N ASN A 242 -9.93 -5.38 -4.04
CA ASN A 242 -11.16 -5.48 -3.22
C ASN A 242 -10.91 -5.21 -1.74
N SER A 243 -10.19 -4.11 -1.45
CA SER A 243 -10.03 -3.55 -0.12
C SER A 243 -11.37 -3.70 0.59
N PHE A 244 -11.37 -4.38 1.73
CA PHE A 244 -12.54 -4.74 2.52
C PHE A 244 -13.30 -5.99 2.03
N LYS A 245 -13.08 -7.12 2.73
CA LYS A 245 -13.79 -8.40 2.63
C LYS A 245 -13.56 -9.24 1.36
N THR A 246 -12.32 -9.52 0.98
CA THR A 246 -12.03 -10.91 0.57
C THR A 246 -12.28 -11.83 1.77
N ASN A 247 -12.64 -13.10 1.58
CA ASN A 247 -13.05 -14.05 2.63
C ASN A 247 -11.93 -14.28 3.67
N SER A 248 -11.74 -13.34 4.59
CA SER A 248 -10.59 -13.27 5.50
C SER A 248 -10.55 -14.49 6.42
N GLU A 249 -11.71 -15.05 6.76
CA GLU A 249 -11.82 -16.29 7.51
C GLU A 249 -11.33 -17.51 6.71
N ALA A 250 -11.62 -17.59 5.40
CA ALA A 250 -11.09 -18.64 4.54
C ALA A 250 -9.58 -18.52 4.33
N VAL A 251 -9.07 -17.30 4.14
CA VAL A 251 -7.62 -17.03 4.06
C VAL A 251 -6.94 -17.46 5.37
N THR A 252 -7.50 -17.08 6.51
CA THR A 252 -7.02 -17.51 7.84
C THR A 252 -7.08 -19.03 8.01
N SER A 253 -8.16 -19.68 7.59
CA SER A 253 -8.30 -21.13 7.66
C SER A 253 -7.24 -21.84 6.81
N ARG A 254 -6.92 -21.31 5.63
CA ARG A 254 -5.85 -21.85 4.78
C ARG A 254 -4.48 -21.73 5.44
N LEU A 255 -4.18 -20.57 6.04
CA LEU A 255 -2.95 -20.39 6.81
C LEU A 255 -2.85 -21.38 7.97
N LEU A 256 -3.94 -21.57 8.72
CA LEU A 256 -3.99 -22.51 9.84
C LEU A 256 -3.71 -23.95 9.40
N VAL A 257 -4.28 -24.37 8.28
CA VAL A 257 -4.00 -25.68 7.67
C VAL A 257 -2.50 -25.80 7.35
N ASN A 258 -1.95 -24.81 6.64
CA ASN A 258 -0.57 -24.83 6.20
C ASN A 258 0.44 -24.72 7.35
N ALA A 259 0.05 -24.13 8.48
CA ALA A 259 0.86 -23.99 9.68
C ALA A 259 0.69 -25.18 10.66
N GLY A 260 -0.19 -26.13 10.36
CA GLY A 260 -0.46 -27.29 11.22
C GLY A 260 -1.31 -26.99 12.46
N CYS A 261 -2.04 -25.88 12.47
CA CYS A 261 -2.90 -25.46 13.58
C CYS A 261 -4.41 -25.73 13.36
N PHE A 262 -4.79 -26.30 12.20
CA PHE A 262 -6.19 -26.61 11.89
C PHE A 262 -6.55 -28.06 12.22
N ASN A 263 -7.69 -28.26 12.88
CA ASN A 263 -8.25 -29.56 13.23
C ASN A 263 -9.46 -29.87 12.34
N TYR A 264 -9.29 -30.81 11.41
CA TYR A 264 -10.34 -31.23 10.46
C TYR A 264 -11.54 -31.94 11.09
N SER A 265 -11.43 -32.39 12.35
CA SER A 265 -12.52 -33.05 13.06
C SER A 265 -13.44 -32.07 13.79
N LYS A 266 -13.08 -30.78 13.85
CA LYS A 266 -13.87 -29.73 14.50
C LYS A 266 -14.40 -28.74 13.45
N THR A 267 -15.53 -28.10 13.74
CA THR A 267 -16.01 -26.96 12.92
C THR A 267 -15.10 -25.75 13.12
N TRP A 268 -15.16 -24.76 12.22
CA TRP A 268 -14.39 -23.53 12.36
C TRP A 268 -14.71 -22.80 13.67
N GLU A 269 -16.00 -22.62 13.97
CA GLU A 269 -16.50 -21.85 15.10
C GLU A 269 -16.06 -22.45 16.44
N SER A 270 -15.98 -23.78 16.53
CA SER A 270 -15.62 -24.49 17.76
C SER A 270 -14.12 -24.54 18.04
N GLN A 271 -13.27 -24.39 17.01
CA GLN A 271 -11.82 -24.45 17.14
C GLN A 271 -11.11 -23.11 16.99
N ARG A 272 -11.79 -22.09 16.46
CA ARG A 272 -11.22 -20.79 16.06
C ARG A 272 -10.20 -20.25 17.05
N ASP A 273 -10.59 -20.04 18.31
CA ASP A 273 -9.73 -19.39 19.30
C ASP A 273 -8.53 -20.28 19.70
N GLU A 274 -8.72 -21.60 19.76
CA GLU A 274 -7.64 -22.58 20.02
C GLU A 274 -6.64 -22.62 18.85
N ALA A 275 -7.14 -22.60 17.61
CA ALA A 275 -6.33 -22.61 16.41
C ALA A 275 -5.48 -21.33 16.26
N ILE A 276 -6.04 -20.16 16.61
CA ILE A 276 -5.28 -18.90 16.64
C ILE A 276 -4.25 -18.90 17.78
N ARG A 277 -4.58 -19.43 18.97
CA ARG A 277 -3.59 -19.60 20.05
C ARG A 277 -2.45 -20.54 19.66
N CYS A 278 -2.72 -21.58 18.87
CA CYS A 278 -1.67 -22.40 18.26
C CYS A 278 -0.74 -21.55 17.39
N LEU A 279 -1.27 -20.69 16.50
CA LEU A 279 -0.42 -19.79 15.69
C LEU A 279 0.44 -18.84 16.51
N LYS A 280 0.03 -18.43 17.72
CA LYS A 280 0.84 -17.57 18.60
C LYS A 280 2.12 -18.23 19.12
N VAL A 281 2.21 -19.56 19.10
CA VAL A 281 3.41 -20.31 19.52
C VAL A 281 4.21 -20.88 18.34
N VAL A 282 3.68 -20.82 17.11
CA VAL A 282 4.39 -21.21 15.90
C VAL A 282 5.57 -20.25 15.64
N HIS A 283 6.69 -20.74 15.10
CA HIS A 283 7.81 -19.88 14.73
C HIS A 283 7.39 -18.91 13.59
N PRO A 284 7.71 -17.62 13.64
CA PRO A 284 7.16 -16.65 12.68
C PRO A 284 7.51 -16.97 11.22
N GLU A 285 8.68 -17.53 10.94
CA GLU A 285 9.13 -18.00 9.62
C GLU A 285 8.22 -19.08 9.04
N VAL A 286 7.66 -19.95 9.89
CA VAL A 286 6.67 -20.94 9.45
C VAL A 286 5.40 -20.24 9.02
N ILE A 287 4.92 -19.25 9.78
CA ILE A 287 3.74 -18.45 9.43
C ILE A 287 3.95 -17.73 8.10
N ILE A 288 5.13 -17.10 7.93
CA ILE A 288 5.51 -16.41 6.70
C ILE A 288 5.66 -17.38 5.52
N GLY A 289 6.14 -18.61 5.72
CA GLY A 289 6.17 -19.63 4.68
C GLY A 289 4.77 -20.14 4.30
N SER A 290 3.91 -20.31 5.31
CA SER A 290 2.56 -20.86 5.18
C SER A 290 1.55 -19.90 4.54
N GLN A 291 1.87 -18.61 4.41
CA GLN A 291 1.02 -17.61 3.75
C GLN A 291 1.27 -17.46 2.24
N ASN A 292 2.29 -18.10 1.66
CA ASN A 292 2.70 -17.93 0.26
C ASN A 292 1.77 -18.61 -0.78
N PHE A 293 0.48 -18.76 -0.47
CA PHE A 293 -0.50 -19.37 -1.37
C PHE A 293 -1.22 -18.35 -2.26
N GLU A 294 -1.27 -17.08 -1.85
CA GLU A 294 -1.88 -16.01 -2.63
C GLU A 294 -1.16 -14.68 -2.32
N PRO A 295 -0.75 -13.90 -3.35
CA PRO A 295 -0.28 -12.54 -3.16
C PRO A 295 -1.37 -11.71 -2.46
N ASP A 296 -0.97 -10.86 -1.50
CA ASP A 296 -1.87 -9.88 -0.88
C ASP A 296 -3.09 -10.46 -0.14
N ALA A 297 -3.02 -11.70 0.33
CA ALA A 297 -4.17 -12.38 0.95
C ALA A 297 -4.64 -11.74 2.28
N PHE A 298 -3.74 -11.09 3.00
CA PHE A 298 -4.00 -10.47 4.30
C PHE A 298 -4.10 -8.95 4.15
N GLN A 299 -5.33 -8.44 4.19
CA GLN A 299 -5.68 -7.04 3.93
C GLN A 299 -6.47 -6.42 5.10
N PRO A 300 -6.62 -5.09 5.13
CA PRO A 300 -7.54 -4.42 6.04
C PRO A 300 -8.97 -5.00 6.02
N VAL A 301 -9.58 -5.07 7.21
CA VAL A 301 -10.97 -5.52 7.41
C VAL A 301 -11.83 -4.40 8.01
N ILE A 302 -13.10 -4.32 7.61
CA ILE A 302 -14.08 -3.36 8.14
C ILE A 302 -14.75 -3.86 9.43
N GLY A 303 -15.33 -2.93 10.18
CA GLY A 303 -16.19 -3.20 11.35
C GLY A 303 -15.52 -2.95 12.70
N ASP A 304 -14.35 -2.32 12.73
CA ASP A 304 -13.68 -1.91 13.96
C ASP A 304 -13.65 -0.40 14.14
N SER A 305 -13.12 0.09 15.26
CA SER A 305 -13.08 1.54 15.54
C SER A 305 -12.22 2.35 14.57
N LEU A 306 -11.28 1.71 13.89
CA LEU A 306 -10.40 2.35 12.92
C LEU A 306 -11.11 2.44 11.56
N ILE A 307 -11.76 1.36 11.13
CA ILE A 307 -12.49 1.25 9.87
C ILE A 307 -13.92 0.80 10.18
N PRO A 308 -14.80 1.72 10.64
CA PRO A 308 -16.14 1.35 11.07
C PRO A 308 -17.00 0.83 9.91
N ASP A 309 -16.90 1.49 8.76
CA ASP A 309 -17.68 1.22 7.55
C ASP A 309 -16.75 1.16 6.33
N GLU A 310 -17.29 0.73 5.19
CA GLU A 310 -16.54 0.67 3.95
C GLU A 310 -16.22 2.09 3.42
N PRO A 311 -14.94 2.51 3.37
CA PRO A 311 -14.57 3.92 3.23
C PRO A 311 -14.77 4.53 1.84
N PHE A 312 -15.12 3.72 0.82
CA PHE A 312 -15.22 4.16 -0.58
C PHE A 312 -16.49 3.68 -1.32
N GLN A 313 -17.53 3.21 -0.61
CA GLN A 313 -18.83 2.85 -1.21
C GLN A 313 -19.96 3.86 -0.92
N GLY A 314 -20.78 4.15 -1.94
CA GLY A 314 -22.02 4.95 -1.85
C GLY A 314 -21.83 6.46 -1.68
N ASP A 315 -22.92 7.18 -1.37
CA ASP A 315 -22.94 8.64 -1.15
C ASP A 315 -22.22 9.11 0.13
N ARG A 316 -21.64 8.19 0.90
CA ARG A 316 -20.99 8.44 2.21
C ARG A 316 -19.47 8.34 2.15
N GLN A 317 -18.86 8.93 1.14
CA GLN A 317 -17.42 9.17 1.13
C GLN A 317 -17.12 10.37 2.05
N HIS A 318 -17.25 10.16 3.36
CA HIS A 318 -16.95 11.19 4.34
C HIS A 318 -15.48 11.08 4.74
N PHE A 319 -14.62 11.84 4.08
CA PHE A 319 -13.30 12.10 4.66
C PHE A 319 -13.46 12.78 6.01
N THR A 320 -12.57 12.43 6.91
CA THR A 320 -12.59 13.05 8.23
C THR A 320 -12.14 14.51 8.19
N ASN A 321 -11.41 14.90 7.14
CA ASN A 321 -10.96 16.27 6.83
C ASN A 321 -10.79 16.50 5.32
N PRO A 322 -10.72 17.76 4.88
CA PRO A 322 -10.15 18.07 3.57
C PRO A 322 -8.64 17.78 3.55
N TYR A 323 -8.19 17.04 2.54
CA TYR A 323 -6.78 16.65 2.38
C TYR A 323 -6.18 17.27 1.12
N GLN A 324 -4.91 17.66 1.21
CA GLN A 324 -4.11 17.96 0.02
C GLN A 324 -3.43 16.67 -0.42
N LEU A 325 -3.79 16.17 -1.61
CA LEU A 325 -3.25 14.93 -2.14
C LEU A 325 -2.38 15.21 -3.37
N PHE A 326 -1.16 14.68 -3.34
CA PHE A 326 -0.28 14.61 -4.49
C PHE A 326 -0.08 13.15 -4.91
N ILE A 327 -0.49 12.80 -6.13
CA ILE A 327 -0.30 11.49 -6.74
C ILE A 327 0.91 11.56 -7.67
N LEU A 328 1.83 10.61 -7.50
CA LEU A 328 3.03 10.44 -8.31
C LEU A 328 3.09 8.99 -8.81
N MET A 329 2.87 8.80 -10.11
CA MET A 329 2.92 7.47 -10.75
C MET A 329 4.18 7.30 -11.59
N LYS A 330 4.77 6.11 -11.62
CA LYS A 330 5.92 5.74 -12.45
C LYS A 330 5.44 5.06 -13.75
N ASP A 331 6.09 5.36 -14.88
CA ASP A 331 5.65 4.86 -16.20
C ASP A 331 5.81 3.34 -16.41
N ASP A 332 6.71 2.67 -15.67
CA ASP A 332 7.00 1.23 -15.75
C ASP A 332 6.54 0.44 -14.51
N GLU A 333 5.54 0.96 -13.79
CA GLU A 333 5.08 0.46 -12.48
C GLU A 333 4.93 -1.07 -12.40
N SER A 334 4.49 -1.67 -13.50
CA SER A 334 4.07 -3.06 -13.55
C SER A 334 5.19 -4.05 -13.85
N ASP A 335 6.34 -3.58 -14.32
CA ASP A 335 7.40 -4.42 -14.87
C ASP A 335 8.01 -5.37 -13.82
N PRO A 336 8.35 -4.92 -12.59
CA PRO A 336 8.85 -5.81 -11.55
C PRO A 336 7.81 -6.87 -11.15
N THR A 337 6.57 -6.43 -10.86
CA THR A 337 5.49 -7.28 -10.38
C THR A 337 5.07 -8.32 -11.42
N LEU A 338 4.91 -7.91 -12.68
CA LEU A 338 4.58 -8.83 -13.77
C LEU A 338 5.68 -9.86 -13.98
N THR A 339 6.94 -9.43 -13.94
CA THR A 339 8.10 -10.32 -14.09
C THR A 339 8.14 -11.38 -12.98
N ASP A 340 7.90 -10.99 -11.72
CA ASP A 340 7.85 -11.94 -10.61
C ASP A 340 6.65 -12.88 -10.68
N LEU A 341 5.50 -12.39 -11.13
CA LEU A 341 4.32 -13.21 -11.35
C LEU A 341 4.58 -14.27 -12.43
N LEU A 342 5.22 -13.90 -13.55
CA LEU A 342 5.61 -14.85 -14.60
C LEU A 342 6.57 -15.92 -14.09
N ARG A 343 7.61 -15.51 -13.35
CA ARG A 343 8.60 -16.45 -12.75
C ARG A 343 8.01 -17.37 -11.70
N SER A 344 6.93 -16.97 -11.03
CA SER A 344 6.27 -17.78 -10.00
C SER A 344 5.48 -18.96 -10.56
N GLN A 345 5.17 -18.97 -11.86
CA GLN A 345 4.34 -20.02 -12.46
C GLN A 345 5.13 -21.31 -12.74
N PRO A 346 4.61 -22.49 -12.35
CA PRO A 346 5.26 -23.76 -12.63
C PRO A 346 5.51 -23.97 -14.12
N GLY A 347 6.79 -24.12 -14.51
CA GLY A 347 7.17 -24.40 -15.90
C GLY A 347 7.19 -23.19 -16.83
N SER A 348 6.96 -21.96 -16.34
CA SER A 348 7.12 -20.77 -17.17
C SER A 348 8.58 -20.57 -17.58
N VAL A 349 8.76 -20.20 -18.84
CA VAL A 349 10.05 -19.84 -19.45
C VAL A 349 10.03 -18.38 -19.94
N ASP A 350 9.14 -17.55 -19.39
CA ASP A 350 8.92 -16.16 -19.78
C ASP A 350 8.59 -16.00 -21.27
N THR A 351 7.67 -16.83 -21.79
CA THR A 351 7.21 -16.73 -23.18
C THR A 351 5.95 -15.86 -23.34
N THR A 352 5.69 -15.43 -24.57
CA THR A 352 4.43 -14.75 -24.95
C THR A 352 3.16 -15.55 -24.61
N SER A 353 3.23 -16.88 -24.69
CA SER A 353 2.11 -17.75 -24.33
C SER A 353 1.88 -17.73 -22.82
N ASP A 354 2.96 -17.81 -22.04
CA ASP A 354 2.91 -17.72 -20.58
C ASP A 354 2.31 -16.37 -20.16
N CYS A 355 2.76 -15.29 -20.76
CA CYS A 355 2.25 -13.94 -20.54
C CYS A 355 0.73 -13.82 -20.65
N LYS A 356 0.16 -14.34 -21.73
CA LYS A 356 -1.30 -14.32 -21.93
C LYS A 356 -2.04 -15.23 -20.94
N HIS A 357 -1.47 -16.38 -20.61
CA HIS A 357 -2.09 -17.30 -19.65
C HIS A 357 -2.09 -16.73 -18.24
N VAL A 358 -0.95 -16.18 -17.81
CA VAL A 358 -0.79 -15.50 -16.52
C VAL A 358 -1.70 -14.30 -16.42
N LEU A 359 -1.75 -13.45 -17.44
CA LEU A 359 -2.64 -12.30 -17.44
C LEU A 359 -4.11 -12.73 -17.39
N ARG A 360 -4.55 -13.70 -18.18
CA ARG A 360 -5.94 -14.19 -18.11
C ARG A 360 -6.27 -14.77 -16.75
N THR A 361 -5.37 -15.56 -16.19
CA THR A 361 -5.53 -16.15 -14.85
C THR A 361 -5.60 -15.04 -13.81
N PHE A 362 -4.72 -14.05 -13.89
CA PHE A 362 -4.72 -12.88 -13.02
C PHE A 362 -6.03 -12.09 -13.13
N LEU A 363 -6.48 -11.71 -14.33
CA LEU A 363 -7.72 -10.95 -14.49
C LEU A 363 -8.94 -11.73 -13.97
N ARG A 364 -8.99 -13.04 -14.20
CA ARG A 364 -10.10 -13.89 -13.75
C ARG A 364 -10.09 -14.15 -12.25
N THR A 365 -8.93 -14.50 -11.68
CA THR A 365 -8.80 -14.85 -10.26
C THR A 365 -8.72 -13.59 -9.42
N SER A 366 -7.94 -12.60 -9.87
CA SER A 366 -7.68 -11.36 -9.14
C SER A 366 -8.81 -10.36 -9.19
N LEU A 367 -9.25 -10.02 -10.40
CA LEU A 367 -10.27 -8.98 -10.60
C LEU A 367 -11.67 -9.56 -10.84
N ASN A 368 -11.83 -10.89 -10.73
CA ASN A 368 -13.09 -11.59 -10.98
C ASN A 368 -13.69 -11.29 -12.37
N ILE A 369 -12.85 -10.95 -13.36
CA ILE A 369 -13.34 -10.55 -14.68
C ILE A 369 -13.78 -11.79 -15.48
N PRO A 370 -14.99 -11.80 -16.06
CA PRO A 370 -15.45 -12.85 -16.95
C PRO A 370 -14.50 -13.06 -18.15
N LEU A 371 -14.21 -14.32 -18.50
CA LEU A 371 -13.22 -14.63 -19.55
C LEU A 371 -13.61 -14.08 -20.94
N ASN A 372 -14.90 -14.05 -21.26
CA ASN A 372 -15.43 -13.42 -22.48
C ASN A 372 -15.10 -11.92 -22.54
N PHE A 373 -15.16 -11.22 -21.41
CA PHE A 373 -14.77 -9.81 -21.33
C PHE A 373 -13.25 -9.63 -21.46
N VAL A 374 -12.45 -10.52 -20.85
CA VAL A 374 -10.99 -10.49 -20.99
C VAL A 374 -10.59 -10.54 -22.47
N ASP A 375 -11.22 -11.38 -23.29
CA ASP A 375 -10.89 -11.44 -24.72
C ASP A 375 -11.28 -10.16 -25.47
N LYS A 376 -12.45 -9.56 -25.17
CA LYS A 376 -12.84 -8.25 -25.73
C LYS A 376 -11.84 -7.15 -25.36
N LEU A 377 -11.40 -7.13 -24.10
CA LEU A 377 -10.42 -6.17 -23.58
C LEU A 377 -9.06 -6.30 -24.28
N LEU A 378 -8.54 -7.53 -24.39
CA LEU A 378 -7.27 -7.78 -25.09
C LEU A 378 -7.33 -7.36 -26.56
N LEU A 379 -8.48 -7.55 -27.23
CA LEU A 379 -8.68 -7.07 -28.60
C LEU A 379 -8.64 -5.54 -28.72
N ARG A 380 -9.12 -4.79 -27.71
CA ARG A 380 -9.06 -3.33 -27.71
C ARG A 380 -7.61 -2.82 -27.61
N TYR A 381 -6.80 -3.40 -26.74
CA TYR A 381 -5.37 -3.04 -26.60
C TYR A 381 -4.55 -3.44 -27.83
N LYS A 382 -4.90 -4.56 -28.49
CA LYS A 382 -4.20 -5.06 -29.69
C LYS A 382 -4.33 -4.12 -30.91
N ARG A 383 -5.30 -3.20 -30.91
CA ARG A 383 -5.42 -2.18 -31.97
C ARG A 383 -4.16 -1.31 -32.05
N ASP A 384 -3.62 -0.96 -30.89
CA ASP A 384 -2.52 -0.01 -30.76
C ASP A 384 -1.18 -0.71 -30.46
N ILE A 385 -1.22 -1.89 -29.84
CA ILE A 385 -0.02 -2.63 -29.41
C ILE A 385 0.04 -3.99 -30.11
N GLN A 386 1.00 -4.15 -31.02
CA GLN A 386 1.20 -5.41 -31.76
C GLN A 386 2.09 -6.41 -31.00
N ASP A 387 3.07 -5.92 -30.24
CA ASP A 387 3.93 -6.79 -29.43
C ASP A 387 3.14 -7.37 -28.26
N ALA A 388 3.18 -8.69 -28.12
CA ALA A 388 2.33 -9.38 -27.16
C ALA A 388 2.84 -9.30 -25.72
N ARG A 389 4.14 -9.10 -25.49
CA ARG A 389 4.70 -8.88 -24.15
C ARG A 389 4.35 -7.48 -23.68
N GLU A 390 4.51 -6.48 -24.54
CA GLU A 390 4.09 -5.10 -24.29
C GLU A 390 2.58 -5.02 -24.07
N LEU A 391 1.77 -5.77 -24.82
CA LEU A 391 0.33 -5.87 -24.61
C LEU A 391 0.03 -6.32 -23.17
N CYS A 392 0.64 -7.42 -22.71
CA CYS A 392 0.38 -7.89 -21.36
C CYS A 392 0.79 -6.87 -20.31
N ARG A 393 1.97 -6.27 -20.49
CA ARG A 393 2.56 -5.28 -19.59
C ARG A 393 1.63 -4.09 -19.44
N GLN A 394 1.14 -3.56 -20.55
CA GLN A 394 0.22 -2.42 -20.60
C GLN A 394 -1.14 -2.75 -19.96
N VAL A 395 -1.72 -3.91 -20.29
CA VAL A 395 -2.99 -4.35 -19.68
C VAL A 395 -2.83 -4.55 -18.18
N PHE A 396 -1.74 -5.17 -17.73
CA PHE A 396 -1.47 -5.39 -16.31
C PHE A 396 -1.20 -4.06 -15.56
N THR A 397 -0.42 -3.15 -16.17
CA THR A 397 -0.19 -1.78 -15.67
C THR A 397 -1.51 -1.05 -15.44
N ASP A 398 -2.40 -1.10 -16.42
CA ASP A 398 -3.68 -0.41 -16.33
C ASP A 398 -4.61 -1.05 -15.33
N ALA A 399 -4.68 -2.39 -15.31
CA ALA A 399 -5.52 -3.15 -14.40
C ALA A 399 -5.17 -2.94 -12.93
N TYR A 400 -3.89 -2.86 -12.60
CA TYR A 400 -3.41 -2.95 -11.21
C TYR A 400 -2.86 -1.63 -10.66
N PHE A 401 -2.36 -0.74 -11.52
CA PHE A 401 -1.73 0.52 -11.09
C PHE A 401 -2.44 1.75 -11.65
N MET A 402 -2.38 1.98 -12.96
CA MET A 402 -2.73 3.29 -13.55
C MET A 402 -4.22 3.61 -13.44
N CYS A 403 -5.11 2.68 -13.83
CA CYS A 403 -6.54 2.96 -13.80
C CYS A 403 -7.13 2.95 -12.39
N PRO A 404 -6.76 2.04 -11.47
CA PRO A 404 -7.12 2.14 -10.06
C PRO A 404 -6.81 3.51 -9.44
N VAL A 405 -5.61 4.04 -9.68
CA VAL A 405 -5.17 5.33 -9.14
C VAL A 405 -5.91 6.49 -9.81
N LYS A 406 -6.12 6.45 -11.13
CA LYS A 406 -6.88 7.49 -11.84
C LYS A 406 -8.34 7.54 -11.40
N ILE A 407 -9.00 6.38 -11.28
CA ILE A 407 -10.38 6.27 -10.82
C ILE A 407 -10.49 6.79 -9.38
N PHE A 408 -9.52 6.44 -8.53
CA PHE A 408 -9.45 7.01 -7.18
C PHE A 408 -9.33 8.54 -7.23
N ALA A 409 -8.47 9.08 -8.09
CA ALA A 409 -8.30 10.51 -8.28
C ALA A 409 -9.59 11.21 -8.76
N ASP A 410 -10.36 10.59 -9.66
CA ASP A 410 -11.65 11.11 -10.11
C ASP A 410 -12.63 11.22 -8.96
N VAL A 411 -12.79 10.12 -8.21
CA VAL A 411 -13.65 10.02 -7.03
C VAL A 411 -13.30 11.12 -6.02
N LEU A 412 -12.01 11.29 -5.73
CA LEU A 412 -11.51 12.35 -4.86
C LEU A 412 -11.82 13.76 -5.38
N SER A 413 -11.65 13.99 -6.68
CA SER A 413 -11.85 15.31 -7.27
C SER A 413 -13.30 15.76 -7.30
N GLY A 414 -14.25 14.81 -7.31
CA GLY A 414 -15.69 15.08 -7.31
C GLY A 414 -16.30 15.36 -5.94
N MET A 415 -15.54 15.18 -4.85
CA MET A 415 -16.07 15.38 -3.49
C MET A 415 -16.23 16.85 -3.14
N ARG A 416 -17.36 17.18 -2.51
CA ARG A 416 -17.75 18.58 -2.16
C ARG A 416 -16.82 19.22 -1.13
N ASP A 417 -16.15 18.43 -0.29
CA ASP A 417 -15.25 18.91 0.77
C ASP A 417 -13.78 18.95 0.31
N THR A 418 -13.47 19.96 -0.52
CA THR A 418 -12.19 20.69 -0.69
C THR A 418 -10.85 19.92 -0.69
N SER A 419 -10.81 18.63 -1.03
CA SER A 419 -9.55 17.92 -1.21
C SER A 419 -8.93 18.31 -2.56
N SER A 420 -7.74 18.91 -2.56
CA SER A 420 -7.05 19.27 -3.80
C SER A 420 -6.21 18.10 -4.28
N VAL A 421 -6.59 17.52 -5.43
CA VAL A 421 -5.84 16.46 -6.09
C VAL A 421 -4.87 17.06 -7.10
N LEU A 422 -3.61 16.67 -6.99
CA LEU A 422 -2.52 17.05 -7.89
C LEU A 422 -1.89 15.76 -8.41
N PHE A 423 -1.58 15.68 -9.70
CA PHE A 423 -1.14 14.42 -10.30
C PHE A 423 0.07 14.64 -11.23
N ALA A 424 1.16 13.91 -10.98
CA ALA A 424 2.26 13.71 -11.91
C ALA A 424 2.45 12.25 -12.31
N LYS A 425 2.97 12.06 -13.53
CA LYS A 425 3.62 10.83 -13.99
C LYS A 425 5.11 11.08 -14.12
N ARG A 426 5.96 10.15 -13.71
CA ARG A 426 7.42 10.21 -13.82
C ARG A 426 7.97 9.05 -14.64
N SER A 427 9.09 9.31 -15.30
CA SER A 427 9.86 8.30 -16.03
C SER A 427 10.35 7.18 -15.12
N SER A 428 10.57 6.00 -15.69
CA SER A 428 11.14 4.85 -14.99
C SER A 428 12.57 5.07 -14.48
N LEU A 429 13.30 5.95 -15.16
CA LEU A 429 14.69 6.30 -14.90
C LEU A 429 14.88 7.31 -13.76
N VAL A 430 13.79 7.88 -13.26
CA VAL A 430 13.82 8.87 -12.19
C VAL A 430 13.56 8.12 -10.89
N ASP A 431 14.42 8.25 -9.90
CA ASP A 431 14.29 7.63 -8.57
C ASP A 431 14.55 8.66 -7.47
N GLU A 432 13.60 8.79 -6.54
CA GLU A 432 13.66 9.76 -5.46
C GLU A 432 14.74 9.47 -4.39
N PHE A 433 15.25 8.24 -4.31
CA PHE A 433 16.24 7.82 -3.32
C PHE A 433 17.58 7.39 -3.95
N GLU A 434 17.64 7.16 -5.26
CA GLU A 434 18.88 6.96 -6.02
C GLU A 434 19.20 8.21 -6.86
N LEU A 435 19.73 9.26 -6.20
CA LEU A 435 20.11 10.54 -6.81
C LEU A 435 21.21 10.38 -7.88
N SER A 436 20.80 10.10 -9.11
CA SER A 436 21.70 9.82 -10.23
C SER A 436 21.62 10.87 -11.35
N GLY A 437 20.72 11.86 -11.24
CA GLY A 437 20.65 13.00 -12.16
C GLY A 437 19.85 14.23 -11.68
N ASP A 438 19.87 15.28 -12.52
CA ASP A 438 19.22 16.58 -12.27
C ASP A 438 17.68 16.48 -12.10
N VAL A 439 17.03 15.48 -12.71
CA VAL A 439 15.58 15.28 -12.55
C VAL A 439 15.24 14.67 -11.19
N ASP A 440 16.08 13.80 -10.64
CA ASP A 440 15.90 13.24 -9.29
C ASP A 440 16.03 14.34 -8.24
N GLU A 441 17.04 15.20 -8.41
CA GLU A 441 17.19 16.40 -7.58
C GLU A 441 15.96 17.31 -7.69
N LYS A 442 15.49 17.62 -8.91
CA LYS A 442 14.26 18.42 -9.06
C LYS A 442 13.04 17.75 -8.45
N LEU A 443 12.92 16.43 -8.49
CA LEU A 443 11.83 15.69 -7.87
C LEU A 443 11.83 15.89 -6.35
N LEU A 444 12.99 15.82 -5.69
CA LEU A 444 13.08 16.09 -4.25
C LEU A 444 12.68 17.53 -3.89
N ASP A 445 12.96 18.51 -4.75
CA ASP A 445 12.52 19.90 -4.54
C ASP A 445 10.99 20.02 -4.71
N ILE A 446 10.44 19.36 -5.73
CA ILE A 446 8.99 19.34 -6.01
C ILE A 446 8.24 18.76 -4.81
N LEU A 447 8.68 17.59 -4.32
CA LEU A 447 8.11 16.90 -3.17
C LEU A 447 8.27 17.74 -1.90
N GLY A 448 9.46 18.29 -1.66
CA GLY A 448 9.70 19.16 -0.51
C GLY A 448 8.89 20.46 -0.53
N ARG A 449 8.62 21.01 -1.72
CA ARG A 449 7.73 22.16 -1.88
C ARG A 449 6.30 21.78 -1.54
N PHE A 450 5.79 20.67 -2.05
CA PHE A 450 4.47 20.16 -1.67
C PHE A 450 4.36 19.93 -0.15
N VAL A 451 5.37 19.31 0.47
CA VAL A 451 5.43 19.12 1.92
C VAL A 451 5.41 20.45 2.68
N LYS A 452 5.99 21.53 2.15
CA LYS A 452 5.98 22.85 2.80
C LYS A 452 4.70 23.65 2.55
N THR A 453 4.10 23.56 1.37
CA THR A 453 3.04 24.50 0.94
C THR A 453 1.75 23.87 0.47
N GLY A 454 1.70 22.54 0.32
CA GLY A 454 0.54 21.84 -0.24
C GLY A 454 0.41 21.91 -1.76
N VAL A 455 1.34 22.61 -2.41
CA VAL A 455 1.35 22.82 -3.86
C VAL A 455 2.78 22.61 -4.36
N PRO A 456 3.05 21.63 -5.23
CA PRO A 456 4.36 21.43 -5.82
C PRO A 456 4.69 22.55 -6.81
N LYS A 457 5.98 22.82 -7.00
CA LYS A 457 6.46 23.76 -8.03
C LYS A 457 7.71 23.19 -8.67
N ILE A 458 7.79 23.30 -9.99
CA ILE A 458 8.96 22.86 -10.76
C ILE A 458 10.08 23.92 -10.62
N PRO A 459 11.27 23.57 -10.11
CA PRO A 459 12.37 24.52 -10.02
C PRO A 459 12.75 25.12 -11.37
N GLY A 460 12.90 26.44 -11.42
CA GLY A 460 13.30 27.17 -12.64
C GLY A 460 12.25 27.27 -13.74
N LYS A 461 11.01 26.79 -13.51
CA LYS A 461 9.88 26.96 -14.44
C LYS A 461 8.71 27.66 -13.74
N ASP A 462 8.09 28.58 -14.45
CA ASP A 462 6.85 29.20 -14.00
C ASP A 462 5.66 28.50 -14.64
N VAL A 463 5.45 27.25 -14.20
CA VAL A 463 4.33 26.40 -14.60
C VAL A 463 3.49 26.19 -13.36
N ASP A 464 2.23 26.60 -13.43
CA ASP A 464 1.24 26.29 -12.40
C ASP A 464 0.92 24.79 -12.43
N TRP A 465 0.91 24.17 -11.25
CA TRP A 465 0.53 22.77 -11.14
C TRP A 465 -1.00 22.65 -11.31
N PRO A 466 -1.51 22.00 -12.37
CA PRO A 466 -2.94 21.93 -12.59
C PRO A 466 -3.60 21.08 -11.50
N LYS A 467 -4.78 21.52 -11.05
CA LYS A 467 -5.65 20.68 -10.23
C LYS A 467 -6.24 19.59 -11.11
N PHE A 468 -6.15 18.35 -10.64
CA PHE A 468 -6.78 17.23 -11.31
C PHE A 468 -8.30 17.26 -11.06
N SER A 469 -9.08 16.98 -12.10
CA SER A 469 -10.54 16.81 -12.02
C SER A 469 -11.00 15.77 -13.04
N SER A 470 -12.10 15.09 -12.75
CA SER A 470 -12.73 14.16 -13.71
C SER A 470 -13.07 14.82 -15.05
N ASP A 471 -13.51 16.10 -15.01
CA ASP A 471 -13.92 16.87 -16.19
C ASP A 471 -12.72 17.39 -17.00
N SER A 472 -11.58 17.60 -16.34
CA SER A 472 -10.33 18.05 -16.95
C SER A 472 -9.14 17.36 -16.28
N PRO A 473 -8.82 16.10 -16.67
CA PRO A 473 -7.81 15.28 -16.01
C PRO A 473 -6.40 15.69 -16.48
N GLN A 474 -5.96 16.88 -16.10
CA GLN A 474 -4.62 17.40 -16.42
C GLN A 474 -3.58 16.82 -15.47
N VAL A 475 -2.43 16.41 -16.02
CA VAL A 475 -1.29 15.85 -15.27
C VAL A 475 0.03 16.47 -15.73
N ILE A 476 1.03 16.45 -14.85
CA ILE A 476 2.41 16.80 -15.18
C ILE A 476 3.17 15.53 -15.58
N TYR A 477 3.88 15.56 -16.70
CA TYR A 477 4.80 14.51 -17.10
C TYR A 477 6.24 14.94 -16.76
N LEU A 478 6.87 14.22 -15.84
CA LEU A 478 8.24 14.43 -15.37
C LEU A 478 9.19 13.47 -16.10
N GLN A 479 9.68 13.88 -17.27
CA GLN A 479 10.67 13.10 -18.04
C GLN A 479 12.07 13.74 -17.95
N PRO A 480 13.15 12.95 -18.04
CA PRO A 480 14.51 13.46 -18.16
C PRO A 480 14.62 14.52 -19.26
N GLY A 481 15.01 15.75 -18.89
CA GLY A 481 15.17 16.87 -19.82
C GLY A 481 13.87 17.47 -20.38
N ASN A 482 12.69 16.91 -20.08
CA ASN A 482 11.42 17.38 -20.62
C ASN A 482 10.30 17.29 -19.57
N ILE A 483 9.75 18.45 -19.16
CA ILE A 483 8.61 18.51 -18.25
C ILE A 483 7.48 19.21 -18.98
N THR A 484 6.36 18.51 -19.13
CA THR A 484 5.18 18.96 -19.88
C THR A 484 3.91 18.84 -19.05
N VAL A 485 2.91 19.64 -19.41
CA VAL A 485 1.54 19.54 -18.89
C VAL A 485 0.67 18.97 -20.01
N GLY A 486 -0.20 18.02 -19.69
CA GLY A 486 -1.13 17.48 -20.67
C GLY A 486 -2.26 16.68 -20.06
N PRO A 487 -3.24 16.26 -20.87
CA PRO A 487 -4.29 15.36 -20.40
C PRO A 487 -3.70 14.01 -20.00
N PHE A 488 -4.37 13.31 -19.09
CA PHE A 488 -4.07 11.93 -18.74
C PHE A 488 -4.23 11.03 -19.96
N ASP A 489 -3.13 10.39 -20.36
CA ASP A 489 -2.98 9.66 -21.63
C ASP A 489 -3.81 8.36 -21.75
N ARG A 490 -4.41 7.89 -20.64
CA ARG A 490 -5.18 6.62 -20.59
C ARG A 490 -6.63 6.80 -20.21
N THR A 491 -7.18 8.01 -20.37
CA THR A 491 -8.54 8.33 -19.91
C THR A 491 -9.60 7.37 -20.47
N GLU A 492 -9.59 7.11 -21.79
CA GLU A 492 -10.54 6.18 -22.44
C GLU A 492 -10.31 4.71 -22.03
N LEU A 493 -9.05 4.30 -21.84
CA LEU A 493 -8.75 2.93 -21.42
C LEU A 493 -9.25 2.67 -20.01
N CYS A 494 -9.12 3.63 -19.09
CA CYS A 494 -9.56 3.47 -17.71
C CYS A 494 -11.09 3.39 -17.56
N GLN A 495 -11.87 3.89 -18.50
CA GLN A 495 -13.33 3.68 -18.52
C GLN A 495 -13.69 2.19 -18.71
N LEU A 496 -12.85 1.40 -19.39
CA LEU A 496 -13.08 -0.04 -19.56
C LEU A 496 -12.90 -0.82 -18.25
N TRP A 497 -12.10 -0.27 -17.33
CA TRP A 497 -11.74 -0.91 -16.07
C TRP A 497 -12.65 -0.52 -14.90
N GLU A 498 -13.32 0.63 -15.01
CA GLU A 498 -14.15 1.22 -13.97
C GLU A 498 -15.16 0.23 -13.34
N PRO A 499 -15.93 -0.58 -14.11
CA PRO A 499 -16.90 -1.51 -13.53
C PRO A 499 -16.29 -2.60 -12.63
N PHE A 500 -15.02 -2.93 -12.84
CA PHE A 500 -14.33 -3.99 -12.09
C PHE A 500 -13.52 -3.44 -10.91
N ILE A 501 -13.26 -2.13 -10.89
CA ILE A 501 -12.48 -1.45 -9.86
C ILE A 501 -13.40 -0.79 -8.84
N VAL A 502 -14.40 -0.04 -9.32
CA VAL A 502 -15.44 0.55 -8.49
C VAL A 502 -16.57 -0.46 -8.49
N ASN A 503 -16.64 -1.29 -7.45
CA ASN A 503 -17.65 -2.34 -7.30
C ASN A 503 -19.04 -1.71 -7.10
N SER A 504 -19.60 -1.11 -8.15
CA SER A 504 -20.98 -0.62 -8.17
C SER A 504 -21.87 -1.87 -8.21
N ARG A 505 -22.51 -2.18 -7.09
CA ARG A 505 -23.51 -3.24 -7.04
C ARG A 505 -24.72 -2.86 -7.89
N THR A 506 -24.62 -3.10 -9.19
CA THR A 506 -25.74 -3.28 -10.13
C THR A 506 -25.28 -4.17 -11.29
N GLN A 507 -24.84 -5.39 -11.00
CA GLN A 507 -24.89 -6.47 -11.98
C GLN A 507 -25.52 -7.68 -11.28
N SER A 508 -26.83 -7.78 -11.40
CA SER A 508 -27.48 -9.09 -11.45
C SER A 508 -26.86 -9.88 -12.60
N ASP A 509 -26.69 -11.19 -12.42
CA ASP A 509 -26.10 -12.14 -13.37
C ASP A 509 -26.86 -12.29 -14.72
N GLU A 510 -27.54 -11.24 -15.22
CA GLU A 510 -28.39 -11.29 -16.42
C GLU A 510 -28.03 -10.30 -17.55
N ASP A 511 -27.06 -9.38 -17.41
CA ASP A 511 -26.67 -8.48 -18.52
C ASP A 511 -25.29 -8.84 -19.10
N ASP A 512 -25.29 -9.69 -20.14
CA ASP A 512 -24.12 -10.08 -20.95
C ASP A 512 -23.64 -8.99 -21.94
N ASP A 513 -24.29 -7.81 -21.96
CA ASP A 513 -23.99 -6.71 -22.88
C ASP A 513 -23.36 -5.50 -22.15
N ILE A 514 -22.06 -5.61 -21.84
CA ILE A 514 -21.23 -4.40 -21.69
C ILE A 514 -20.96 -3.87 -23.10
N ASP A 515 -21.76 -2.89 -23.52
CA ASP A 515 -21.58 -2.17 -24.78
C ASP A 515 -20.30 -1.32 -24.71
N ILE A 516 -19.27 -1.74 -25.45
CA ILE A 516 -18.10 -0.92 -25.73
C ILE A 516 -18.51 0.08 -26.81
N VAL A 517 -19.06 1.23 -26.39
CA VAL A 517 -19.40 2.32 -27.32
C VAL A 517 -18.10 2.81 -27.96
N ALA A 518 -17.88 2.41 -29.21
CA ALA A 518 -16.88 3.03 -30.06
C ALA A 518 -17.37 4.42 -30.44
N ASN A 519 -16.71 5.47 -29.96
CA ASN A 519 -16.99 6.85 -30.38
C ASN A 519 -16.49 7.05 -31.82
N PRO A 520 -17.35 7.25 -32.84
CA PRO A 520 -16.93 7.42 -34.21
C PRO A 520 -17.15 8.86 -34.66
N GLU A 521 -16.36 9.82 -34.18
CA GLU A 521 -16.38 11.17 -34.76
C GLU A 521 -14.97 11.76 -34.83
N LYS A 522 -14.28 11.48 -35.95
CA LYS A 522 -13.37 12.42 -36.63
C LYS A 522 -13.25 11.99 -38.11
N ALA A 523 -14.22 12.39 -38.92
CA ALA A 523 -14.07 12.43 -40.37
C ALA A 523 -14.94 13.55 -40.96
N GLY A 524 -14.27 14.63 -41.38
CA GLY A 524 -14.54 15.39 -42.61
C GLY A 524 -15.92 16.03 -42.82
N GLU A 525 -15.91 17.36 -42.83
CA GLU A 525 -16.94 18.25 -43.36
C GLU A 525 -17.49 17.82 -44.74
N THR A 526 -18.79 18.02 -44.99
CA THR A 526 -19.32 18.88 -46.09
C THR A 526 -20.86 18.96 -46.12
N ASN A 527 -21.36 20.21 -46.14
CA ASN A 527 -22.58 20.75 -46.76
C ASN A 527 -23.89 19.93 -46.81
N SER A 528 -24.95 20.42 -46.17
CA SER A 528 -25.91 21.40 -46.75
C SER A 528 -27.23 21.47 -45.95
N MET A 529 -27.86 22.64 -46.07
CA MET A 529 -29.09 23.12 -45.43
C MET A 529 -30.32 22.19 -45.57
N VAL A 530 -31.29 22.29 -44.64
CA VAL A 530 -32.64 22.91 -44.84
C VAL A 530 -33.64 22.47 -43.75
N VAL A 531 -34.11 23.48 -42.99
CA VAL A 531 -35.50 23.76 -42.50
C VAL A 531 -36.25 22.76 -41.60
N ALA A 532 -36.25 23.11 -40.31
CA ALA A 532 -37.37 23.52 -39.46
C ALA A 532 -38.74 22.76 -39.41
N THR A 533 -39.15 22.60 -38.14
CA THR A 533 -40.47 22.90 -37.52
C THR A 533 -41.56 21.83 -37.34
N THR A 534 -42.06 21.82 -36.08
CA THR A 534 -43.42 21.52 -35.59
C THR A 534 -43.88 20.05 -35.58
N SER A 535 -44.61 19.50 -34.61
CA SER A 535 -45.26 19.99 -33.37
C SER A 535 -45.91 18.82 -32.60
N LYS A 536 -46.35 19.10 -31.35
CA LYS A 536 -47.50 18.53 -30.60
C LYS A 536 -47.33 17.27 -29.73
N THR A 537 -47.37 17.57 -28.42
CA THR A 537 -48.05 16.92 -27.29
C THR A 537 -49.13 15.86 -27.56
N VAL A 538 -49.24 14.85 -26.66
CA VAL A 538 -50.32 14.70 -25.63
C VAL A 538 -50.09 13.44 -24.74
N LYS A 539 -50.41 13.60 -23.44
CA LYS A 539 -50.43 12.64 -22.32
C LYS A 539 -51.50 11.55 -22.44
N VAL A 540 -51.31 10.39 -21.79
CA VAL A 540 -52.36 9.72 -20.97
C VAL A 540 -51.76 8.97 -19.76
N SER A 541 -52.41 9.16 -18.61
CA SER A 541 -52.20 8.59 -17.27
C SER A 541 -52.93 7.24 -17.04
N HIS A 542 -52.52 6.45 -16.03
CA HIS A 542 -53.34 6.04 -14.85
C HIS A 542 -52.58 5.07 -13.93
N ALA A 543 -52.88 5.18 -12.62
CA ALA A 543 -52.29 4.44 -11.49
C ALA A 543 -53.30 3.38 -10.93
N PRO A 544 -53.15 2.78 -9.72
CA PRO A 544 -52.96 1.33 -9.55
C PRO A 544 -54.06 0.64 -8.70
N THR A 545 -54.04 -0.69 -8.57
CA THR A 545 -54.80 -1.40 -7.50
C THR A 545 -54.08 -2.64 -6.95
N SER A 546 -54.24 -2.78 -5.63
CA SER A 546 -53.80 -3.83 -4.69
C SER A 546 -54.62 -5.13 -4.74
N ARG A 547 -54.06 -6.28 -4.32
CA ARG A 547 -54.62 -7.10 -3.21
C ARG A 547 -53.80 -8.37 -2.85
N GLN A 548 -54.06 -8.78 -1.61
CA GLN A 548 -53.48 -9.79 -0.72
C GLN A 548 -53.94 -11.25 -0.91
N LYS A 549 -53.18 -12.16 -0.25
CA LYS A 549 -53.55 -13.43 0.45
C LYS A 549 -53.71 -14.74 -0.35
N SER A 550 -52.90 -15.76 -0.01
CA SER A 550 -53.22 -16.85 0.95
C SER A 550 -52.48 -18.17 0.66
N ALA A 551 -52.21 -18.92 1.73
CA ALA A 551 -51.50 -20.19 1.78
C ALA A 551 -52.34 -21.42 1.38
N LYS A 552 -51.69 -22.53 1.00
CA LYS A 552 -52.17 -23.90 1.26
C LYS A 552 -51.04 -24.95 1.15
N GLN A 553 -50.98 -25.82 2.16
CA GLN A 553 -50.26 -27.09 2.21
C GLN A 553 -50.88 -28.15 1.27
N GLY A 554 -50.07 -29.10 0.82
CA GLY A 554 -50.49 -30.37 0.21
C GLY A 554 -49.38 -31.43 0.34
N GLN A 555 -49.69 -32.53 1.02
CA GLN A 555 -48.85 -33.70 1.31
C GLN A 555 -48.73 -34.68 0.11
N LEU A 556 -47.93 -35.74 0.34
CA LEU A 556 -47.88 -37.08 -0.27
C LEU A 556 -47.00 -37.20 -1.53
N SER A 557 -46.21 -38.26 -1.75
CA SER A 557 -45.81 -39.45 -0.99
C SER A 557 -44.86 -40.25 -1.89
N SER A 558 -43.89 -40.93 -1.28
CA SER A 558 -43.32 -42.25 -1.64
C SER A 558 -43.20 -42.67 -3.12
N ASN A 559 -41.97 -42.99 -3.53
CA ASN A 559 -41.68 -44.31 -4.07
C ASN A 559 -40.20 -44.67 -3.90
N GLU A 560 -39.96 -45.80 -3.23
CA GLU A 560 -38.71 -46.56 -3.22
C GLU A 560 -38.54 -47.31 -4.55
N THR A 561 -37.31 -47.38 -5.07
CA THR A 561 -36.76 -48.61 -5.64
C THR A 561 -35.25 -48.69 -5.44
N ARG A 562 -34.82 -49.94 -5.25
CA ARG A 562 -33.58 -50.46 -4.68
C ARG A 562 -32.45 -50.66 -5.71
N ASN A 563 -31.23 -50.60 -5.15
CA ASN A 563 -30.04 -51.44 -5.38
C ASN A 563 -29.24 -51.37 -6.70
N GLY A 564 -27.94 -51.11 -6.51
CA GLY A 564 -26.84 -51.53 -7.39
C GLY A 564 -25.50 -50.95 -6.94
N GLY A 565 -24.75 -51.69 -6.11
CA GLY A 565 -23.44 -51.27 -5.60
C GLY A 565 -22.31 -51.41 -6.63
N GLY A 566 -21.24 -50.63 -6.42
CA GLY A 566 -19.98 -50.71 -7.16
C GLY A 566 -18.93 -49.79 -6.55
N SER A 567 -17.96 -50.39 -5.87
CA SER A 567 -16.81 -49.75 -5.23
C SER A 567 -15.81 -49.17 -6.23
N THR A 568 -15.29 -47.96 -6.00
CA THR A 568 -13.89 -47.57 -6.24
C THR A 568 -13.68 -46.13 -5.74
N ASP A 569 -13.14 -45.95 -4.53
CA ASP A 569 -12.62 -44.66 -4.05
C ASP A 569 -11.54 -44.87 -2.98
N VAL A 570 -10.29 -45.13 -3.42
CA VAL A 570 -9.10 -45.16 -2.54
C VAL A 570 -7.86 -44.50 -3.18
N HIS A 571 -7.88 -44.09 -4.45
CA HIS A 571 -6.66 -43.60 -5.12
C HIS A 571 -6.47 -42.06 -5.15
N HIS A 572 -7.44 -41.25 -4.77
CA HIS A 572 -7.30 -39.78 -4.79
C HIS A 572 -6.81 -39.13 -3.49
N LEU A 573 -6.84 -39.84 -2.34
CA LEU A 573 -6.41 -39.28 -1.06
C LEU A 573 -4.88 -39.34 -0.84
N GLY A 574 -4.17 -40.27 -1.48
CA GLY A 574 -2.72 -40.44 -1.31
C GLY A 574 -1.85 -39.42 -2.07
N LEU A 575 -2.36 -38.88 -3.19
CA LEU A 575 -1.63 -37.96 -4.06
C LEU A 575 -1.53 -36.53 -3.48
N LEU A 576 -2.58 -36.06 -2.80
CA LEU A 576 -2.59 -34.72 -2.20
C LEU A 576 -1.70 -34.61 -0.94
N THR A 577 -1.64 -35.67 -0.13
CA THR A 577 -0.71 -35.74 1.01
C THR A 577 0.74 -35.85 0.54
N ALA A 578 1.02 -36.62 -0.52
CA ALA A 578 2.37 -36.79 -1.07
C ALA A 578 2.92 -35.49 -1.71
N LEU A 579 2.06 -34.69 -2.35
CA LEU A 579 2.44 -33.40 -2.93
C LEU A 579 2.80 -32.37 -1.84
N SER A 580 2.03 -32.32 -0.74
CA SER A 580 2.30 -31.41 0.39
C SER A 580 3.61 -31.70 1.13
N LEU A 581 3.95 -32.99 1.33
CA LEU A 581 5.21 -33.42 1.92
C LEU A 581 6.40 -33.25 0.94
N SER A 582 6.17 -33.39 -0.37
CA SER A 582 7.22 -33.19 -1.37
C SER A 582 7.66 -31.72 -1.46
N LEU A 583 6.74 -30.76 -1.31
CA LEU A 583 7.03 -29.33 -1.36
C LEU A 583 7.77 -28.83 -0.12
N THR A 584 7.43 -29.36 1.07
CA THR A 584 8.14 -29.05 2.32
C THR A 584 9.53 -29.70 2.37
N CYS A 585 9.68 -30.94 1.89
CA CYS A 585 10.99 -31.59 1.80
C CYS A 585 11.91 -30.96 0.74
N ARG A 586 11.38 -30.50 -0.40
CA ARG A 586 12.17 -29.90 -1.47
C ARG A 586 12.75 -28.53 -1.07
N TRP A 587 12.06 -27.79 -0.19
CA TRP A 587 12.56 -26.54 0.39
C TRP A 587 13.68 -26.77 1.43
N MET A 588 13.63 -27.85 2.20
CA MET A 588 14.73 -28.23 3.10
C MET A 588 15.97 -28.76 2.35
N TRP A 589 15.78 -29.39 1.18
CA TRP A 589 16.89 -29.99 0.43
C TRP A 589 17.69 -28.98 -0.40
N THR A 590 17.05 -27.94 -0.99
CA THR A 590 17.76 -26.87 -1.71
C THR A 590 18.68 -26.04 -0.82
N ARG A 591 18.46 -26.04 0.51
CA ARG A 591 19.34 -25.38 1.48
C ARG A 591 20.63 -26.15 1.78
N LYS A 592 20.70 -27.46 1.47
CA LYS A 592 21.86 -28.32 1.78
C LYS A 592 22.87 -28.45 0.65
N THR A 593 22.56 -27.94 -0.53
CA THR A 593 23.44 -27.97 -1.72
C THR A 593 24.22 -26.68 -1.96
N TYR A 594 24.16 -25.74 -1.01
CA TYR A 594 24.97 -24.50 -0.97
C TYR A 594 25.68 -24.33 0.39
N GLN A 595 26.08 -25.44 0.99
CA GLN A 595 27.20 -25.55 1.93
C GLN A 595 28.27 -26.40 1.27
#